data_AF-A0A2Z5X4R7-F1
#
_entry.id   AF-A0A2Z5X4R7-F1
#
_cell.length_a   1.000
_cell.length_b   1.000
_cell.length_c   1.000
_cell.angle_alpha   90.00
_cell.angle_beta   90.00
_cell.angle_gamma   90.00
#
_symmetry.space_group_name_H-M   'P 1'
#
loop_
_entity.id
_entity.type
_entity.pdbx_description
1 polymer ?
#
loop_
_entity_poly.entity_id
_entity_poly.type
_entity_poly.pdbx_seq_one_letter_code
_entity_poly.pdbx_strand_id
1 'polypeptide(L)'
;MSLSPYEANILDFVNLVDKQPDLLSDKDYNNLVELLKTLPDDVEEISDALALWYDDRPKMLNAILEMTPSDDGVRAPGGRDTRLTAAEVKELLKNVVRQSSLPTSLPLAPPSNP
;
A
#
# COMPACT_ATOMS: atom_id res chain seq x y z
N MET A 1 -5.94 8.33 18.70
CA MET A 1 -5.28 7.04 19.06
C MET A 1 -4.12 6.83 18.10
N SER A 2 -2.98 6.31 18.56
CA SER A 2 -1.85 5.98 17.68
C SER A 2 -2.16 4.70 16.91
N LEU A 3 -1.73 4.63 15.64
CA LEU A 3 -1.78 3.42 14.84
C LEU A 3 -1.00 2.29 15.54
N SER A 4 -1.45 1.05 15.41
CA SER A 4 -0.62 -0.10 15.78
C SER A 4 0.59 -0.21 14.83
N PRO A 5 1.70 -0.82 15.26
CA PRO A 5 2.87 -1.02 14.39
C PRO A 5 2.52 -1.81 13.12
N TYR A 6 1.56 -2.74 13.20
CA TYR A 6 1.10 -3.52 12.05
C TYR A 6 0.39 -2.66 11.02
N GLU A 7 -0.50 -1.77 11.48
CA GLU A 7 -1.19 -0.80 10.63
C GLU A 7 -0.23 0.21 10.01
N ALA A 8 0.73 0.71 10.80
CA ALA A 8 1.76 1.63 10.33
C ALA A 8 2.58 1.01 9.18
N ASN A 9 3.08 -0.23 9.38
CA ASN A 9 3.84 -0.94 8.35
C ASN A 9 3.06 -1.10 7.03
N ILE A 10 1.77 -1.46 7.12
CA ILE A 10 0.90 -1.59 5.94
C ILE A 10 0.75 -0.24 5.23
N LEU A 11 0.51 0.84 5.98
CA LEU A 11 0.32 2.17 5.43
C LEU A 11 1.61 2.73 4.82
N ASP A 12 2.76 2.50 5.46
CA ASP A 12 4.07 2.88 4.95
C ASP A 12 4.36 2.16 3.63
N PHE A 13 4.05 0.86 3.55
CA PHE A 13 4.13 0.10 2.31
C PHE A 13 3.24 0.69 1.21
N VAL A 14 1.96 0.94 1.49
CA VAL A 14 1.01 1.53 0.54
C VAL A 14 1.51 2.88 0.03
N ASN A 15 1.95 3.75 0.95
CA ASN A 15 2.48 5.08 0.65
C ASN A 15 3.78 5.01 -0.16
N LEU A 16 4.64 4.02 0.11
CA LEU A 16 5.88 3.83 -0.62
C LEU A 16 5.61 3.43 -2.07
N VAL A 17 4.73 2.46 -2.29
CA VAL A 17 4.40 2.00 -3.65
C VAL A 17 3.67 3.09 -4.44
N ASP A 18 2.82 3.90 -3.79
CA ASP A 18 2.17 5.05 -4.43
C ASP A 18 3.17 6.13 -4.85
N LYS A 19 4.15 6.45 -3.98
CA LYS A 19 5.16 7.49 -4.26
C LYS A 19 6.30 7.03 -5.18
N GLN A 20 6.65 5.76 -5.13
CA GLN A 20 7.81 5.18 -5.83
C GLN A 20 7.44 3.85 -6.48
N PRO A 21 6.51 3.83 -7.46
CA PRO A 21 6.05 2.61 -8.11
C PRO A 21 7.18 1.88 -8.86
N ASP A 22 8.23 2.60 -9.27
CA ASP A 22 9.44 2.07 -9.93
C ASP A 22 10.29 1.15 -9.03
N LEU A 23 10.04 1.11 -7.72
CA LEU A 23 10.69 0.16 -6.82
C LEU A 23 10.24 -1.28 -7.06
N LEU A 24 9.04 -1.45 -7.62
CA LEU A 24 8.46 -2.74 -7.93
C LEU A 24 8.54 -3.00 -9.44
N SER A 25 9.04 -4.18 -9.81
CA SER A 25 8.97 -4.65 -11.19
C SER A 25 7.59 -5.27 -11.49
N ASP A 26 7.25 -5.48 -12.77
CA ASP A 26 6.05 -6.25 -13.15
C ASP A 26 6.01 -7.63 -12.49
N LYS A 27 7.17 -8.26 -12.30
CA LYS A 27 7.27 -9.54 -11.58
C LYS A 27 6.88 -9.37 -10.11
N ASP A 28 7.27 -8.27 -9.48
CA ASP A 28 6.90 -8.00 -8.09
C ASP A 28 5.41 -7.70 -7.96
N TYR A 29 4.82 -6.92 -8.86
CA TYR A 29 3.37 -6.72 -8.88
C TYR A 29 2.60 -8.04 -9.03
N ASN A 30 3.06 -8.93 -9.91
CA ASN A 30 2.44 -10.25 -10.05
C ASN A 30 2.59 -11.10 -8.77
N ASN A 31 3.76 -11.07 -8.11
CA ASN A 31 3.93 -11.76 -6.83
C ASN A 31 3.07 -11.14 -5.72
N LEU A 32 2.88 -9.82 -5.72
CA LEU A 32 2.02 -9.13 -4.78
C LEU A 32 0.56 -9.54 -4.99
N VAL A 33 0.08 -9.61 -6.24
CA VAL A 33 -1.26 -10.13 -6.58
C VAL A 33 -1.47 -11.53 -6.02
N GLU A 34 -0.49 -12.43 -6.17
CA GLU A 34 -0.58 -13.79 -5.63
C GLU A 34 -0.59 -13.79 -4.10
N LEU A 35 0.25 -12.97 -3.46
CA LEU A 35 0.25 -12.80 -2.00
C LEU A 35 -1.12 -12.33 -1.49
N LEU A 36 -1.76 -11.36 -2.15
CA LEU A 36 -3.08 -10.85 -1.74
C LEU A 36 -4.17 -11.93 -1.71
N LYS A 37 -4.03 -13.00 -2.51
CA LYS A 37 -4.98 -14.12 -2.52
C LYS A 37 -4.81 -15.04 -1.31
N THR A 38 -3.63 -15.05 -0.69
CA THR A 38 -3.30 -15.91 0.45
C THR A 38 -3.41 -15.20 1.79
N LEU A 39 -3.73 -13.90 1.80
CA LEU A 39 -3.77 -13.10 3.01
C LEU A 39 -4.93 -13.48 3.95
N PRO A 40 -4.67 -13.69 5.24
CA PRO A 40 -5.69 -14.00 6.25
C PRO A 40 -6.57 -12.78 6.55
N ASP A 41 -7.67 -12.97 7.27
CA ASP A 41 -8.55 -11.88 7.74
C ASP A 41 -8.10 -11.33 9.09
N ASP A 42 -6.79 -11.11 9.24
CA ASP A 42 -6.16 -10.52 10.43
C ASP A 42 -5.11 -9.48 10.03
N VAL A 43 -5.11 -8.32 10.68
CA VAL A 43 -4.24 -7.18 10.31
C VAL A 43 -2.78 -7.42 10.67
N GLU A 44 -2.51 -8.06 11.80
CA GLU A 44 -1.17 -8.39 12.25
C GLU A 44 -0.56 -9.43 11.30
N GLU A 45 -1.29 -10.50 10.99
CA GLU A 45 -0.80 -11.52 10.05
C GLU A 45 -0.63 -10.99 8.62
N ILE A 46 -1.49 -10.05 8.17
CA ILE A 46 -1.28 -9.37 6.88
C ILE A 46 0.02 -8.55 6.88
N SER A 47 0.26 -7.82 7.98
CA SER A 47 1.46 -7.01 8.12
C SER A 47 2.72 -7.86 8.10
N ASP A 48 2.72 -8.98 8.82
CA ASP A 48 3.81 -9.94 8.84
C ASP A 48 4.05 -10.58 7.45
N ALA A 49 2.97 -10.98 6.76
CA ALA A 49 3.07 -11.54 5.42
C ALA A 49 3.67 -10.53 4.41
N LEU A 50 3.31 -9.25 4.53
CA LEU A 50 3.91 -8.17 3.74
C LEU A 50 5.39 -7.96 4.10
N ALA A 51 5.72 -7.94 5.39
CA ALA A 51 7.09 -7.78 5.85
C ALA A 51 8.01 -8.87 5.32
N LEU A 52 7.57 -10.13 5.45
CA LEU A 52 8.27 -11.28 4.88
C LEU A 52 8.40 -11.17 3.35
N TRP A 53 7.36 -10.65 2.68
CA TRP A 53 7.42 -10.48 1.24
C TRP A 53 8.45 -9.45 0.80
N TYR A 54 8.51 -8.29 1.43
CA TYR A 54 9.46 -7.24 1.03
C TYR A 54 10.87 -7.41 1.60
N ASP A 55 11.07 -8.33 2.55
CA ASP A 55 12.39 -8.65 3.12
C ASP A 55 13.36 -9.16 2.04
N ASP A 56 12.88 -10.00 1.12
CA ASP A 56 13.63 -10.49 -0.05
C ASP A 56 13.88 -9.41 -1.13
N ARG A 57 13.41 -8.17 -0.91
CA ARG A 57 13.45 -7.07 -1.89
C ARG A 57 14.24 -5.88 -1.32
N PRO A 58 15.58 -5.90 -1.42
CA PRO A 58 16.44 -4.97 -0.69
C PRO A 58 16.18 -3.49 -1.05
N LYS A 59 15.77 -3.18 -2.29
CA LYS A 59 15.42 -1.80 -2.68
C LYS A 59 14.21 -1.28 -1.93
N MET A 60 13.21 -2.13 -1.74
CA MET A 60 11.97 -1.78 -1.06
C MET A 60 12.18 -1.74 0.43
N LEU A 61 12.86 -2.75 1.00
CA LEU A 61 13.25 -2.76 2.40
C LEU A 61 14.05 -1.50 2.75
N ASN A 62 15.05 -1.13 1.95
CA ASN A 62 15.81 0.09 2.18
C ASN A 62 14.93 1.33 2.14
N ALA A 63 14.00 1.43 1.18
CA ALA A 63 13.12 2.59 1.08
C ALA A 63 12.09 2.69 2.23
N ILE A 64 11.63 1.56 2.78
CA ILE A 64 10.80 1.53 4.01
C ILE A 64 11.64 1.97 5.22
N LEU A 65 12.89 1.51 5.34
CA LEU A 65 13.78 1.89 6.44
C LEU A 65 14.23 3.37 6.37
N GLU A 66 14.41 3.90 5.16
CA GLU A 66 14.72 5.30 4.90
C GLU A 66 13.50 6.21 5.03
N MET A 67 12.29 5.64 5.03
CA MET A 67 11.08 6.37 5.35
C MET A 67 11.19 6.83 6.80
N THR A 68 11.49 8.12 6.98
CA THR A 68 11.30 8.74 8.29
C THR A 68 9.85 8.53 8.69
N PRO A 69 9.55 8.07 9.92
CA PRO A 69 8.19 8.03 10.40
C PRO A 69 7.64 9.44 10.18
N SER A 70 6.62 9.56 9.34
CA SER A 70 6.09 10.87 9.00
C SER A 70 5.59 11.48 10.31
N ASP A 71 6.25 12.53 10.78
CA ASP A 71 5.79 13.37 11.90
C ASP A 71 4.42 13.99 11.57
N ASP A 72 4.15 14.13 10.27
CA ASP A 72 2.80 14.23 9.76
C ASP A 72 2.08 12.90 9.97
N GLY A 73 1.21 12.87 10.97
CA GLY A 73 0.09 11.95 11.00
C GLY A 73 -0.69 12.10 9.70
N VAL A 74 -0.24 11.39 8.65
CA VAL A 74 -0.86 11.30 7.34
C VAL A 74 -2.19 10.63 7.59
N ARG A 75 -3.15 11.50 7.93
CA ARG A 75 -4.57 11.26 7.87
C ARG A 75 -4.81 10.80 6.45
N ALA A 76 -5.02 9.49 6.29
CA ALA A 76 -5.76 8.99 5.15
C ALA A 76 -6.96 9.94 4.94
N PRO A 77 -7.26 10.38 3.70
CA PRO A 77 -8.36 11.31 3.44
C PRO A 77 -9.65 10.69 4.00
N GLY A 78 -10.08 11.17 5.16
CA GLY A 78 -11.14 10.53 5.94
C GLY A 78 -10.97 10.51 7.45
N GLY A 79 -9.81 10.89 8.01
CA GLY A 79 -9.65 11.17 9.46
C GLY A 79 -10.35 10.14 10.35
N ARG A 80 -10.00 8.86 10.23
CA ARG A 80 -10.72 7.79 10.92
C ARG A 80 -10.10 7.55 12.29
N ASP A 81 -10.93 7.65 13.32
CA ASP A 81 -10.60 7.37 14.73
C ASP A 81 -10.56 5.85 15.03
N THR A 82 -10.84 5.00 14.05
CA THR A 82 -10.98 3.55 14.20
C THR A 82 -9.82 2.78 13.57
N ARG A 83 -9.42 1.69 14.25
CA ARG A 83 -8.46 0.69 13.75
C ARG A 83 -8.88 0.19 12.36
N LEU A 84 -7.91 0.01 11.48
CA LEU A 84 -8.10 -0.65 10.20
C LEU A 84 -8.59 -2.08 10.44
N THR A 85 -9.58 -2.49 9.65
CA THR A 85 -9.98 -3.90 9.57
C THR A 85 -9.17 -4.63 8.49
N ALA A 86 -9.06 -5.94 8.60
CA ALA A 86 -8.37 -6.75 7.58
C ALA A 86 -8.97 -6.57 6.18
N ALA A 87 -10.29 -6.38 6.09
CA ALA A 87 -10.97 -6.08 4.83
C ALA A 87 -10.49 -4.75 4.22
N GLU A 88 -10.37 -3.70 5.03
CA GLU A 88 -9.89 -2.39 4.56
C GLU A 88 -8.43 -2.44 4.11
N VAL A 89 -7.59 -3.15 4.85
CA VAL A 89 -6.19 -3.41 4.48
C VAL A 89 -6.12 -4.11 3.12
N LYS A 90 -6.88 -5.19 2.93
CA LYS A 90 -6.92 -5.93 1.66
C LYS A 90 -7.37 -5.02 0.51
N GLU A 91 -8.36 -4.17 0.72
CA GLU A 91 -8.82 -3.21 -0.30
C GLU A 91 -7.75 -2.15 -0.63
N LEU A 92 -7.04 -1.62 0.36
CA LEU A 92 -5.92 -0.68 0.14
C LEU A 92 -4.84 -1.32 -0.72
N LEU A 93 -4.42 -2.55 -0.40
CA LEU A 93 -3.38 -3.24 -1.16
C LEU A 93 -3.83 -3.60 -2.58
N LYS A 94 -5.08 -4.01 -2.77
CA LYS A 94 -5.64 -4.23 -4.11
C LYS A 94 -5.63 -2.94 -4.94
N ASN A 95 -5.94 -1.80 -4.31
CA ASN A 95 -5.94 -0.52 -5.00
C ASN A 95 -4.52 -0.13 -5.45
N VAL A 96 -3.51 -0.34 -4.60
CA VAL A 96 -2.10 -0.14 -4.96
C VAL A 96 -1.73 -0.93 -6.21
N VAL A 97 -1.98 -2.23 -6.22
CA VAL A 97 -1.68 -3.10 -7.37
C VAL A 97 -2.41 -2.64 -8.63
N ARG A 98 -3.68 -2.23 -8.50
CA ARG A 98 -4.49 -1.76 -9.62
C ARG A 98 -4.00 -0.43 -10.18
N GLN A 99 -3.58 0.49 -9.32
CA GLN A 99 -3.08 1.81 -9.73
C GLN A 99 -1.73 1.70 -10.44
N SER A 100 -0.84 0.81 -9.98
CA SER A 100 0.43 0.57 -10.67
C SER A 100 0.28 -0.10 -12.04
N SER A 101 -0.83 -0.82 -12.26
CA SER A 101 -1.17 -1.43 -13.55
C SER A 101 -1.80 -0.44 -14.55
N LEU A 102 -2.13 0.77 -14.10
CA LEU A 102 -2.62 1.83 -14.96
C LEU A 102 -1.43 2.73 -15.32
N PRO A 103 -1.05 2.88 -16.60
CA PRO A 103 -0.17 3.97 -16.97
C PRO A 103 -0.86 5.25 -16.50
N THR A 104 -0.13 6.19 -15.89
CA THR A 104 -0.64 7.52 -15.59
C THR A 104 -1.29 8.08 -16.86
N SER A 105 -2.60 7.98 -16.87
CA SER A 105 -3.51 8.65 -17.77
C SER A 105 -4.80 8.69 -16.98
N LEU A 106 -4.90 9.73 -16.16
CA LEU A 106 -6.11 10.50 -16.23
C LEU A 106 -6.10 11.18 -17.61
N PRO A 107 -6.79 10.69 -18.64
CA PRO A 107 -7.44 11.64 -19.50
C PRO A 107 -8.57 12.21 -18.64
N LEU A 108 -8.40 13.46 -18.20
CA LEU A 108 -9.55 14.34 -18.04
C LEU A 108 -10.21 14.43 -19.43
N ALA A 109 -11.02 13.43 -19.80
CA ALA A 109 -11.84 13.51 -21.00
C ALA A 109 -13.18 14.17 -20.63
N PRO A 110 -13.64 15.14 -21.42
CA PRO A 110 -14.70 16.09 -21.06
C PRO A 110 -16.10 15.51 -21.30
N PRO A 111 -17.16 16.26 -20.93
CA PRO A 111 -18.30 16.37 -21.84
C PRO A 111 -18.60 17.81 -22.23
N SER A 112 -18.87 17.92 -23.52
CA SER A 112 -19.18 19.09 -24.32
C SER A 112 -20.47 19.84 -23.93
N ASN A 113 -20.43 21.14 -24.25
CA ASN A 113 -21.53 21.97 -24.79
C ASN A 113 -22.64 22.46 -23.84
N PRO A 114 -23.33 23.58 -24.16
CA PRO A 114 -23.87 23.96 -25.49
C PRO A 114 -23.04 24.92 -26.36
#